data_AF-A0A3B9BUF2-F1
#
_entry.id   AF-A0A3B9BUF2-F1
#
_cell.length_a   1.000
_cell.length_b   1.000
_cell.length_c   1.000
_cell.angle_alpha   90.00
_cell.angle_beta   90.00
_cell.angle_gamma   90.00
#
_symmetry.space_group_name_H-M   'P 1'
#
loop_
_entity.id
_entity.type
_entity.pdbx_description
1 polymer ?
#
loop_
_entity_poly.entity_id
_entity_poly.type
_entity_poly.pdbx_seq_one_letter_code
_entity_poly.pdbx_strand_id
1 'polypeptide(L)'
;MNSAVSEPALIGIDWGTSSLRAFLIGTQGEVLDSVTTGEGIMQIPDRNFDAVFDRLVGSFSSNAGLPIVVSGMITSRNGWVE
;
A
#
# COMPACT_ATOMS: atom_id res chain seq x y z
N MET A 1 12.43 22.60 19.48
CA MET A 1 12.16 21.92 18.20
C MET A 1 10.83 21.20 18.39
N ASN A 2 9.73 21.80 17.94
CA ASN A 2 8.45 21.07 17.90
C ASN A 2 8.56 20.11 16.71
N SER A 3 8.85 18.85 16.99
CA SER A 3 8.60 17.78 16.03
C SER A 3 7.08 17.68 15.89
N ALA A 4 6.51 18.48 14.99
CA ALA A 4 5.14 18.27 14.58
C ALA A 4 5.07 16.87 13.99
N VAL A 5 4.25 16.00 14.60
CA VAL A 5 3.90 14.72 13.99
C VAL A 5 3.23 15.08 12.67
N SER A 6 3.84 14.72 11.56
CA SER A 6 3.31 15.10 10.26
C SER A 6 2.04 14.31 9.98
N GLU A 7 1.02 15.01 9.50
CA GLU A 7 -0.28 14.43 9.22
C GLU A 7 -0.19 13.47 8.01
N PRO A 8 -0.84 12.29 8.09
CA PRO A 8 -0.94 11.39 6.94
C PRO A 8 -1.64 12.05 5.76
N ALA A 9 -1.07 11.92 4.56
CA ALA A 9 -1.57 12.54 3.35
C ALA A 9 -2.01 11.52 2.28
N LEU A 10 -1.32 10.38 2.19
CA LEU A 10 -1.65 9.32 1.22
C LEU A 10 -1.07 7.96 1.64
N ILE A 11 -1.58 6.90 1.04
CA ILE A 11 -0.97 5.57 1.10
C ILE A 11 -0.41 5.23 -0.29
N GLY A 12 0.89 4.97 -0.35
CA GLY A 12 1.58 4.50 -1.56
C GLY A 12 1.77 2.99 -1.50
N ILE A 13 1.35 2.28 -2.54
CA ILE A 13 1.52 0.83 -2.65
C ILE A 13 2.34 0.51 -3.90
N ASP A 14 3.36 -0.31 -3.73
CA ASP A 14 4.12 -0.93 -4.81
C ASP A 14 3.95 -2.45 -4.73
N TRP A 15 3.20 -2.99 -5.68
CA TRP A 15 2.79 -4.39 -5.70
C TRP A 15 3.38 -5.10 -6.90
N GLY A 16 4.53 -5.72 -6.67
CA GLY A 16 5.32 -6.41 -7.67
C GLY A 16 4.92 -7.88 -7.86
N THR A 17 5.68 -8.58 -8.71
CA THR A 17 5.47 -10.00 -8.99
C THR A 17 5.63 -10.90 -7.77
N SER A 18 6.59 -10.56 -6.89
CA SER A 18 7.03 -11.40 -5.77
C SER A 18 6.98 -10.73 -4.40
N SER A 19 6.63 -9.45 -4.35
CA SER A 19 6.60 -8.67 -3.12
C SER A 19 5.52 -7.60 -3.17
N LEU A 20 5.08 -7.19 -1.98
CA LEU A 20 4.13 -6.13 -1.76
C LEU A 20 4.70 -5.17 -0.71
N ARG A 21 4.73 -3.89 -1.04
CA ARG A 21 5.19 -2.82 -0.15
C ARG A 21 4.13 -1.74 -0.06
N ALA A 22 3.87 -1.24 1.15
CA ALA A 22 2.99 -0.12 1.38
C ALA A 22 3.64 0.89 2.33
N PHE A 23 3.31 2.15 2.12
CA PHE A 23 3.84 3.28 2.86
C PHE A 23 2.71 4.23 3.22
N LEU A 24 2.62 4.59 4.50
CA LEU A 24 1.85 5.75 4.94
C LEU A 24 2.73 6.98 4.78
N ILE A 25 2.36 7.89 3.90
CA ILE A 25 3.16 9.05 3.53
C ILE A 25 2.48 10.30 4.06
N GLY A 26 3.22 11.14 4.77
CA GLY A 26 2.69 12.38 5.32
C GLY A 26 2.86 13.58 4.40
N THR A 27 2.35 14.72 4.86
CA THR A 27 2.21 15.95 4.05
C THR A 27 3.51 16.53 3.49
N GLN A 28 4.68 16.19 4.05
CA GLN A 28 5.98 16.67 3.55
C GLN A 28 6.72 15.59 2.74
N GLY A 29 6.06 14.47 2.42
CA GLY A 29 6.60 13.38 1.61
C GLY A 29 7.43 12.35 2.40
N GLU A 30 7.51 12.49 3.72
CA GLU A 30 8.12 11.53 4.62
C GLU A 30 7.28 10.27 4.80
N VAL A 31 7.95 9.15 5.04
CA VAL A 31 7.31 7.87 5.38
C VAL A 31 7.02 7.87 6.88
N LEU A 32 5.75 7.82 7.25
CA LEU A 32 5.26 7.75 8.63
C LEU A 32 5.18 6.31 9.14
N ASP A 33 4.85 5.37 8.25
CA ASP A 33 4.78 3.94 8.52
C ASP A 33 4.99 3.15 7.23
N SER A 34 5.41 1.88 7.35
CA SER A 34 5.64 1.02 6.20
C SER A 34 5.40 -0.45 6.52
N VAL A 35 4.87 -1.17 5.53
CA VAL A 35 4.65 -2.62 5.58
C VAL A 35 5.28 -3.24 4.34
N THR A 36 5.94 -4.38 4.53
CA THR A 36 6.47 -5.20 3.43
C THR A 36 6.09 -6.66 3.66
N THR A 37 5.57 -7.31 2.63
CA THR A 37 5.21 -8.73 2.66
C THR A 37 5.69 -9.45 1.39
N GLY A 38 5.73 -10.79 1.46
CA GLY A 38 6.02 -11.65 0.30
C GLY A 38 4.81 -11.88 -0.62
N GLU A 39 3.75 -11.09 -0.47
CA GLU A 39 2.46 -11.29 -1.13
C GLU A 39 2.42 -10.57 -2.49
N GLY A 40 3.41 -10.84 -3.33
CA GLY A 40 3.39 -10.38 -4.72
C GLY A 40 2.24 -11.00 -5.51
N ILE A 41 1.98 -10.47 -6.70
CA ILE A 41 0.78 -10.87 -7.48
C ILE A 41 0.76 -12.36 -7.87
N MET A 42 1.92 -13.03 -7.92
CA MET A 42 2.01 -14.46 -8.23
C MET A 42 1.81 -15.37 -7.02
N GLN A 43 1.80 -14.80 -5.81
CA GLN A 43 1.67 -15.53 -4.55
C GLN A 43 0.24 -15.49 -4.01
N ILE A 44 -0.67 -14.73 -4.64
CA ILE A 44 -2.06 -14.59 -4.20
C ILE A 44 -2.93 -15.69 -4.83
N PRO A 45 -3.46 -16.64 -4.04
CA PRO A 45 -4.37 -17.65 -4.54
C PRO A 45 -5.63 -17.01 -5.12
N ASP A 46 -6.13 -17.58 -6.21
CA ASP A 46 -7.37 -17.17 -6.88
C ASP A 46 -7.44 -15.68 -7.26
N ARG A 47 -6.29 -14.98 -7.32
CA ARG A 47 -6.21 -13.54 -7.56
C ARG A 47 -7.08 -12.72 -6.59
N ASN A 48 -7.21 -13.17 -5.34
CA ASN A 48 -7.96 -12.49 -4.29
C ASN A 48 -7.22 -11.24 -3.77
N PHE A 49 -7.02 -10.26 -4.65
CA PHE A 49 -6.28 -9.02 -4.35
C PHE A 49 -7.06 -8.12 -3.39
N ASP A 50 -8.39 -8.08 -3.46
CA ASP A 50 -9.24 -7.30 -2.56
C ASP A 50 -8.94 -7.63 -1.09
N ALA A 51 -8.91 -8.92 -0.72
CA ALA A 51 -8.65 -9.33 0.66
C ALA A 51 -7.23 -8.98 1.15
N VAL A 52 -6.23 -9.05 0.26
CA VAL A 52 -4.85 -8.67 0.59
C VAL A 52 -4.75 -7.16 0.76
N PHE A 53 -5.38 -6.40 -0.12
CA PHE A 53 -5.44 -4.95 -0.06
C PHE A 53 -6.13 -4.45 1.21
N ASP A 54 -7.31 -4.97 1.53
CA ASP A 54 -8.07 -4.56 2.72
C ASP A 54 -7.28 -4.81 4.00
N ARG A 55 -6.60 -5.95 4.12
CA ARG A 55 -5.73 -6.24 5.26
C ARG A 55 -4.51 -5.31 5.31
N LEU A 56 -3.87 -5.05 4.18
CA LEU A 56 -2.71 -4.19 4.09
C LEU A 56 -3.05 -2.76 4.50
N VAL A 57 -4.08 -2.17 3.87
CA VAL A 57 -4.55 -0.81 4.16
C VAL A 57 -5.06 -0.71 5.60
N GLY A 58 -5.82 -1.73 6.05
CA GLY A 58 -6.35 -1.83 7.40
C GLY A 58 -5.30 -1.84 8.52
N SER A 59 -4.05 -2.22 8.22
CA SER A 59 -2.97 -2.19 9.21
C SER A 59 -2.50 -0.78 9.60
N PHE A 60 -2.77 0.23 8.77
CA PHE A 60 -2.43 1.61 9.10
C PHE A 60 -3.48 2.24 10.01
N SER A 61 -3.04 2.78 11.15
CA SER A 61 -3.93 3.33 12.18
C SER A 61 -4.75 4.56 11.75
N SER A 62 -4.36 5.23 10.66
CA SER A 62 -4.95 6.48 10.17
C SER A 62 -5.27 6.45 8.67
N ASN A 63 -5.85 5.36 8.16
CA ASN A 63 -6.14 5.20 6.73
C ASN A 63 -7.46 5.85 6.24
N ALA A 64 -8.34 6.28 7.14
CA ALA A 64 -9.71 6.64 6.81
C ALA A 64 -9.76 7.87 5.88
N GLY A 65 -10.23 7.67 4.65
CA GLY A 65 -10.41 8.73 3.65
C GLY A 65 -9.12 9.20 2.99
N LEU A 66 -7.97 8.55 3.26
CA LEU A 66 -6.74 8.88 2.56
C LEU A 66 -6.79 8.39 1.11
N PRO A 67 -6.28 9.17 0.14
CA PRO A 67 -6.07 8.68 -1.22
C PRO A 67 -5.03 7.56 -1.21
N ILE A 68 -5.27 6.55 -2.04
CA ILE A 68 -4.38 5.40 -2.18
C ILE A 68 -3.90 5.35 -3.63
N VAL A 69 -2.58 5.31 -3.81
CA VAL A 69 -1.95 5.17 -5.11
C VAL A 69 -1.28 3.81 -5.16
N VAL A 70 -1.65 3.01 -6.16
CA VAL A 70 -1.13 1.66 -6.35
C VAL A 70 -0.33 1.61 -7.65
N SER A 71 0.85 1.01 -7.58
CA SER A 71 1.80 0.88 -8.70
C SER A 71 2.38 -0.52 -8.77
N GLY A 72 3.10 -0.82 -9.85
CA GLY A 72 3.79 -2.09 -10.05
C GLY A 72 3.03 -3.07 -10.93
N MET A 73 3.29 -4.37 -10.75
CA MET A 73 2.75 -5.43 -11.60
C MET A 73 1.26 -5.70 -11.38
N ILE A 74 0.69 -5.20 -10.29
CA ILE A 74 -0.75 -5.24 -10.03
C ILE A 74 -1.58 -4.50 -11.08
N THR A 75 -0.99 -3.60 -11.87
CA THR A 75 -1.68 -2.92 -13.00
C THR A 75 -1.43 -3.61 -14.34
N SER A 76 -0.82 -4.80 -14.34
CA SER A 76 -0.62 -5.59 -15.57
C SER A 76 -1.87 -6.42 -15.90
N ARG A 77 -1.89 -7.04 -17.08
CA ARG A 77 -2.94 -7.99 -17.51
C ARG A 77 -3.27 -9.08 -16.47
N ASN A 78 -2.25 -9.57 -15.76
CA ASN A 78 -2.42 -10.60 -14.73
C ASN A 78 -2.62 -10.03 -13.33
N GLY A 79 -2.62 -8.70 -13.20
CA GLY A 79 -2.82 -7.94 -11.97
C GLY A 79 -4.29 -7.83 -11.59
N TRP A 80 -4.67 -6.80 -10.84
CA TRP A 80 -6.02 -6.65 -10.30
C TRP A 80 -6.99 -6.10 -11.35
N VAL A 81 -6.62 -4.99 -11.96
CA VAL A 81 -7.39 -4.31 -13.00
C VAL A 81 -6.42 -3.89 -14.10
N GLU A 82 -6.75 -4.20 -15.36
CA GLU A 82 -6.03 -3.76 -16.57
C GLU A 82 -6.71 -2.51 -17.16
#